data_AF-A0A1E3PL11-F1
#
_entry.id   AF-A0A1E3PL11-F1
#
_cell.length_a   1.000
_cell.length_b   1.000
_cell.length_c   1.000
_cell.angle_alpha   90.00
_cell.angle_beta   90.00
_cell.angle_gamma   90.00
#
_symmetry.space_group_name_H-M   'P 1'
#
loop_
_entity.id
_entity.type
_entity.pdbx_description
1 polymer ?
#
loop_
_entity_poly.entity_id
_entity_poly.type
_entity_poly.pdbx_seq_one_letter_code
_entity_poly.pdbx_strand_id
1 'polypeptide(L)'
;MTYLDHVLELRRSIAGVGEAMSHRAWETAAGYIHTARSVPQEILEGSFALAMVPTSDYPDAPAVTLELATGELTQIFVRDFKQATESKDMPNVTRYFKLFPLIGQETAGLDIYSRFISGIISDQSRQLMTTTTTNQHDAAMFYAVATSRLFENIATIAAQHAPVVSRHYGPGRMLYVIDKIQDQADLQGGLIIDTFWDQRGLDRILNDIRNYAFPYLVKSFTVAASGGTVTGHVGPSRTGTPMLNDDEFGVTTPMANNAEDAQYLKSIGGLINETTVMLNRWMLYCKFLALHWPEYAGDKANNTDNDNKFNNNNNDSITLIIPKLIKESNYAKKISTKLAPFYDTLMTFFFRRSVEKAFQLDDAPPQNQDYTVESPLVTSVVDDVMYIFSSMMHQSLSTGDLALVRVTLGNIRRVLESDYIGLLQRRLRDGNPRNMVLENVNLITFRNGSTHGRFAGISLSDESKLRKFLINMNNLAVTGNYIDRILLNVMGDLGDKLPFSDDASQVSRTLDALAKSVKARA
;
A
#
# COMPACT_ATOMS: atom_id res chain seq x y z
N MET A 1 -56.50 -16.45 -9.97
CA MET A 1 -57.29 -15.69 -8.99
C MET A 1 -58.21 -14.77 -9.77
N THR A 2 -59.49 -14.74 -9.42
CA THR A 2 -60.44 -13.78 -10.00
C THR A 2 -60.30 -12.42 -9.29
N TYR A 3 -60.75 -11.33 -9.92
CA TYR A 3 -60.72 -9.98 -9.32
C TYR A 3 -61.37 -9.94 -7.92
N LEU A 4 -62.46 -10.68 -7.74
CA LEU A 4 -63.17 -10.77 -6.46
C LEU A 4 -62.34 -11.48 -5.38
N ASP A 5 -61.60 -12.53 -5.73
CA ASP A 5 -60.73 -13.25 -4.80
C ASP A 5 -59.65 -12.32 -4.23
N HIS A 6 -59.06 -11.46 -5.07
CA HIS A 6 -58.06 -10.48 -4.66
C HIS A 6 -58.62 -9.41 -3.71
N VAL A 7 -59.86 -8.96 -3.91
CA VAL A 7 -60.51 -7.98 -3.03
C VAL A 7 -60.87 -8.59 -1.68
N LEU A 8 -61.33 -9.86 -1.67
CA LEU A 8 -61.59 -10.58 -0.42
C LEU A 8 -60.30 -10.86 0.35
N GLU A 9 -59.21 -11.21 -0.35
CA GLU A 9 -57.89 -11.39 0.24
C GLU A 9 -57.31 -10.09 0.80
N LEU A 10 -57.49 -8.97 0.11
CA LEU A 10 -57.11 -7.64 0.58
C LEU A 10 -57.89 -7.26 1.86
N ARG A 11 -59.21 -7.48 1.88
CA ARG A 11 -60.04 -7.24 3.07
C ARG A 11 -59.61 -8.10 4.26
N ARG A 12 -59.36 -9.39 4.03
CA ARG A 12 -58.88 -10.30 5.07
C ARG A 12 -57.51 -9.88 5.59
N SER A 13 -56.62 -9.44 4.69
CA SER A 13 -55.28 -8.99 5.05
C SER A 13 -55.34 -7.73 5.91
N ILE A 14 -56.13 -6.73 5.55
CA ILE A 14 -56.26 -5.48 6.34
C ILE A 14 -56.84 -5.74 7.73
N ALA A 15 -57.91 -6.54 7.83
CA ALA A 15 -58.46 -6.94 9.12
C ALA A 15 -57.43 -7.70 9.97
N GLY A 16 -56.68 -8.61 9.33
CA GLY A 16 -55.62 -9.40 9.98
C GLY A 16 -54.42 -8.57 10.44
N VAL A 17 -54.05 -7.50 9.73
CA VAL A 17 -53.00 -6.56 10.16
C VAL A 17 -53.42 -5.91 11.48
N GLY A 18 -54.64 -5.39 11.54
CA GLY A 18 -55.18 -4.75 12.74
C GLY A 18 -55.19 -5.66 13.97
N GLU A 19 -55.72 -6.87 13.81
CA GLU A 19 -55.77 -7.87 14.87
C GLU A 19 -54.35 -8.28 15.32
N ALA A 20 -53.45 -8.57 14.37
CA ALA A 20 -52.08 -8.96 14.68
C ALA A 20 -51.29 -7.83 15.38
N MET A 21 -51.53 -6.57 15.02
CA MET A 21 -50.94 -5.42 15.69
C MET A 21 -51.44 -5.28 17.14
N SER A 22 -52.72 -5.52 17.41
CA SER A 22 -53.27 -5.48 18.76
C SER A 22 -52.64 -6.54 19.69
N HIS A 23 -52.32 -7.72 19.14
CA HIS A 23 -51.68 -8.81 19.85
C HIS A 23 -50.15 -8.78 19.83
N ARG A 24 -49.53 -7.74 19.24
CA ARG A 24 -48.07 -7.62 19.06
C ARG A 24 -47.44 -8.79 18.29
N ALA A 25 -48.20 -9.43 17.40
CA ALA A 25 -47.78 -10.53 16.58
C ALA A 25 -47.15 -10.00 15.27
N TRP A 26 -45.92 -9.47 15.38
CA TRP A 26 -45.24 -8.71 14.34
C TRP A 26 -45.01 -9.48 13.03
N GLU A 27 -44.65 -10.77 13.10
CA GLU A 27 -44.47 -11.60 11.91
C GLU A 27 -45.76 -11.80 11.13
N THR A 28 -46.86 -12.03 11.84
CA THR A 28 -48.17 -12.23 11.24
C THR A 28 -48.66 -10.94 10.62
N ALA A 29 -48.48 -9.81 11.29
CA ALA A 29 -48.80 -8.48 10.75
C ALA A 29 -48.00 -8.18 9.48
N ALA A 30 -46.68 -8.42 9.49
CA ALA A 30 -45.83 -8.23 8.31
C ALA A 30 -46.21 -9.19 7.16
N GLY A 31 -46.62 -10.43 7.48
CA GLY A 31 -47.13 -11.39 6.51
C GLY A 31 -48.42 -10.90 5.84
N TYR A 32 -49.37 -10.37 6.60
CA TYR A 32 -50.60 -9.79 6.04
C TYR A 32 -50.34 -8.54 5.19
N ILE A 33 -49.36 -7.70 5.57
CA ILE A 33 -48.96 -6.58 4.71
C ILE A 33 -48.32 -7.08 3.42
N HIS A 34 -47.46 -8.11 3.49
CA HIS A 34 -46.85 -8.70 2.30
C HIS A 34 -47.91 -9.25 1.33
N THR A 35 -48.91 -9.98 1.83
CA THR A 35 -50.01 -10.48 0.99
C THR A 35 -50.82 -9.33 0.41
N ALA A 36 -51.16 -8.31 1.21
CA ALA A 36 -51.88 -7.13 0.74
C ALA A 36 -51.12 -6.37 -0.36
N ARG A 37 -49.78 -6.26 -0.25
CA ARG A 37 -48.93 -5.58 -1.24
C ARG A 37 -48.68 -6.40 -2.51
N SER A 38 -48.93 -7.71 -2.47
CA SER A 38 -48.86 -8.58 -3.65
C SER A 38 -50.08 -8.45 -4.56
N VAL A 39 -51.15 -7.82 -4.07
CA VAL A 39 -52.35 -7.52 -4.85
C VAL A 39 -52.05 -6.38 -5.85
N PRO A 40 -52.43 -6.51 -7.14
CA PRO A 40 -52.21 -5.47 -8.15
C PRO A 40 -52.77 -4.10 -7.74
N GLN A 41 -52.02 -3.03 -8.02
CA GLN A 41 -52.36 -1.66 -7.63
C GLN A 41 -53.71 -1.19 -8.22
N GLU A 42 -54.05 -1.66 -9.42
CA GLU A 42 -55.35 -1.43 -10.09
C GLU A 42 -56.56 -1.90 -9.25
N ILE A 43 -56.36 -2.93 -8.43
CA ILE A 43 -57.39 -3.48 -7.54
C ILE A 43 -57.40 -2.73 -6.22
N LEU A 44 -56.22 -2.34 -5.73
CA LEU A 44 -56.01 -1.65 -4.47
C LEU A 44 -56.64 -0.24 -4.48
N GLU A 45 -56.59 0.44 -5.63
CA GLU A 45 -57.19 1.76 -5.88
C GLU A 45 -58.56 1.68 -6.58
N GLY A 46 -59.05 0.46 -6.86
CA GLY A 46 -60.30 0.25 -7.59
C GLY A 46 -61.54 0.71 -6.80
N SER A 47 -62.54 1.23 -7.51
CA SER A 47 -63.80 1.72 -6.91
C SER A 47 -64.54 0.65 -6.10
N PHE A 48 -64.44 -0.62 -6.50
CA PHE A 48 -65.03 -1.74 -5.77
C PHE A 48 -64.32 -2.04 -4.44
N ALA A 49 -62.98 -1.95 -4.41
CA ALA A 49 -62.22 -2.14 -3.18
C ALA A 49 -62.47 -1.00 -2.18
N LEU A 50 -62.55 0.24 -2.66
CA LEU A 50 -62.86 1.41 -1.83
C LEU A 50 -64.23 1.31 -1.13
N ALA A 51 -65.20 0.60 -1.71
CA ALA A 51 -66.51 0.41 -1.12
C ALA A 51 -66.62 -0.82 -0.20
N MET A 52 -65.90 -1.89 -0.52
CA MET A 52 -66.12 -3.22 0.10
C MET A 52 -65.07 -3.59 1.17
N VAL A 53 -63.90 -2.96 1.14
CA VAL A 53 -62.77 -3.28 2.02
C VAL A 53 -62.78 -2.48 3.33
N PRO A 54 -63.10 -1.16 3.35
CA PRO A 54 -63.20 -0.43 4.61
C PRO A 54 -64.19 -1.10 5.57
N THR A 55 -63.80 -1.19 6.85
CA THR A 55 -64.60 -1.79 7.91
C THR A 55 -64.94 -0.74 8.97
N SER A 56 -65.84 -1.07 9.89
CA SER A 56 -66.17 -0.17 11.00
C SER A 56 -64.94 0.19 11.86
N ASP A 57 -63.95 -0.70 11.92
CA ASP A 57 -62.71 -0.51 12.68
C ASP A 57 -61.64 0.25 11.86
N TYR A 58 -61.71 0.20 10.53
CA TYR A 58 -60.79 0.85 9.59
C TYR A 58 -61.57 1.54 8.47
N PRO A 59 -62.04 2.78 8.70
CA PRO A 59 -62.93 3.49 7.78
C PRO A 59 -62.18 4.06 6.56
N ASP A 60 -60.87 4.19 6.65
CA ASP A 60 -60.04 4.77 5.60
C ASP A 60 -59.88 3.84 4.38
N ALA A 61 -59.49 4.44 3.26
CA ALA A 61 -59.23 3.69 2.04
C ALA A 61 -58.15 2.62 2.26
N PRO A 62 -58.22 1.45 1.60
CA PRO A 62 -57.30 0.33 1.81
C PRO A 62 -55.83 0.70 1.69
N ALA A 63 -55.49 1.54 0.70
CA ALA A 63 -54.13 2.02 0.49
C ALA A 63 -53.63 2.87 1.67
N VAL A 64 -54.46 3.78 2.18
CA VAL A 64 -54.13 4.67 3.31
C VAL A 64 -53.96 3.85 4.59
N THR A 65 -54.88 2.92 4.86
CA THR A 65 -54.80 2.03 6.03
C THR A 65 -53.52 1.18 6.01
N LEU A 66 -53.15 0.64 4.84
CA LEU A 66 -51.91 -0.12 4.70
C LEU A 66 -50.66 0.75 4.86
N GLU A 67 -50.67 1.98 4.36
CA GLU A 67 -49.56 2.93 4.50
C GLU A 67 -49.36 3.32 5.98
N LEU A 68 -50.43 3.64 6.69
CA LEU A 68 -50.41 3.93 8.13
C LEU A 68 -49.86 2.75 8.92
N ALA A 69 -50.41 1.55 8.71
CA ALA A 69 -49.95 0.34 9.39
C ALA A 69 -48.48 0.01 9.07
N THR A 70 -48.07 0.22 7.81
CA THR A 70 -46.66 0.05 7.39
C THR A 70 -45.76 1.05 8.11
N GLY A 71 -46.17 2.32 8.21
CA GLY A 71 -45.43 3.36 8.92
C GLY A 71 -45.26 3.05 10.41
N GLU A 72 -46.33 2.63 11.08
CA GLU A 72 -46.31 2.24 12.49
C GLU A 72 -45.40 1.03 12.73
N LEU A 73 -45.54 -0.04 11.94
CA LEU A 73 -44.68 -1.22 12.05
C LEU A 73 -43.22 -0.90 11.75
N THR A 74 -42.95 -0.01 10.80
CA THR A 74 -41.58 0.44 10.53
C THR A 74 -40.95 1.04 11.78
N GLN A 75 -41.64 1.97 12.44
CA GLN A 75 -41.13 2.61 13.66
C GLN A 75 -40.91 1.59 14.79
N ILE A 76 -41.84 0.65 14.97
CA ILE A 76 -41.71 -0.43 15.95
C ILE A 76 -40.49 -1.30 15.64
N PHE A 77 -40.32 -1.72 14.38
CA PHE A 77 -39.18 -2.55 13.97
C PHE A 77 -37.86 -1.81 14.14
N VAL A 78 -37.78 -0.51 13.81
CA VAL A 78 -36.58 0.30 14.05
C VAL A 78 -36.22 0.32 15.53
N ARG A 79 -37.19 0.60 16.40
CA ARG A 79 -36.98 0.71 17.84
C ARG A 79 -36.55 -0.63 18.44
N ASP A 80 -37.29 -1.70 18.15
CA ASP A 80 -37.04 -3.01 18.74
C ASP A 80 -35.76 -3.65 18.16
N PHE A 81 -35.41 -3.36 16.90
CA PHE A 81 -34.11 -3.71 16.33
C PHE A 81 -32.98 -3.03 17.09
N LYS A 82 -33.05 -1.71 17.31
CA LYS A 82 -32.01 -0.98 18.08
C LYS A 82 -31.85 -1.55 19.48
N GLN A 83 -32.95 -1.81 20.18
CA GLN A 83 -32.92 -2.43 21.50
C GLN A 83 -32.24 -3.81 21.47
N ALA A 84 -32.55 -4.65 20.46
CA ALA A 84 -31.90 -5.95 20.28
C ALA A 84 -30.39 -5.84 19.99
N THR A 85 -29.97 -4.81 19.23
CA THR A 85 -28.53 -4.56 18.99
C THR A 85 -27.81 -4.13 20.26
N GLU A 86 -28.43 -3.29 21.10
CA GLU A 86 -27.86 -2.84 22.38
C GLU A 86 -27.74 -4.00 23.38
N SER A 87 -28.73 -4.89 23.42
CA SER A 87 -28.70 -6.09 24.26
C SER A 87 -27.86 -7.23 23.68
N LYS A 88 -27.22 -7.05 22.52
CA LYS A 88 -26.45 -8.07 21.77
C LYS A 88 -27.24 -9.36 21.49
N ASP A 89 -28.54 -9.22 21.26
CA ASP A 89 -29.45 -10.34 20.96
C ASP A 89 -29.50 -10.60 19.45
N MET A 90 -28.51 -11.35 18.95
CA MET A 90 -28.37 -11.65 17.51
C MET A 90 -29.60 -12.36 16.90
N PRO A 91 -30.28 -13.30 17.59
CA PRO A 91 -31.54 -13.86 17.13
C PRO A 91 -32.61 -12.79 16.84
N ASN A 92 -32.83 -11.85 17.77
CA ASN A 92 -33.84 -10.81 17.58
C ASN A 92 -33.42 -9.76 16.53
N VAL A 93 -32.13 -9.42 16.44
CA VAL A 93 -31.59 -8.58 15.35
C VAL A 93 -31.94 -9.18 13.98
N THR A 94 -31.66 -10.47 13.80
CA THR A 94 -31.97 -11.18 12.54
C THR A 94 -33.48 -11.28 12.32
N ARG A 95 -34.25 -11.50 13.40
CA ARG A 95 -35.72 -11.59 13.36
C ARG A 95 -36.35 -10.30 12.85
N TYR A 96 -35.97 -9.13 13.36
CA TYR A 96 -36.52 -7.86 12.89
C TYR A 96 -35.99 -7.49 11.50
N PHE A 97 -34.72 -7.80 11.22
CA PHE A 97 -34.12 -7.52 9.90
C PHE A 97 -34.90 -8.17 8.74
N LYS A 98 -35.39 -9.40 8.90
CA LYS A 98 -36.19 -10.10 7.87
C LYS A 98 -37.61 -9.56 7.69
N LEU A 99 -38.12 -8.70 8.58
CA LEU A 99 -39.49 -8.19 8.51
C LEU A 99 -39.63 -6.95 7.62
N PHE A 100 -38.57 -6.14 7.51
CA PHE A 100 -38.58 -4.93 6.68
C PHE A 100 -38.91 -5.19 5.20
N PRO A 101 -38.36 -6.23 4.52
CA PRO A 101 -38.73 -6.54 3.15
C PRO A 101 -40.21 -6.91 3.00
N LEU A 102 -40.79 -7.60 3.99
CA LEU A 102 -42.20 -8.03 3.95
C LEU A 102 -43.15 -6.82 3.93
N ILE A 103 -42.82 -5.77 4.67
CA ILE A 103 -43.60 -4.52 4.70
C ILE A 103 -43.20 -3.53 3.60
N GLY A 104 -42.21 -3.86 2.76
CA GLY A 104 -41.75 -3.00 1.66
C GLY A 104 -40.77 -1.92 2.01
N GLN A 105 -40.26 -1.94 3.23
CA GLN A 105 -39.37 -0.93 3.77
C GLN A 105 -37.92 -1.43 3.73
N GLU A 106 -37.53 -1.98 2.58
CA GLU A 106 -36.20 -2.56 2.35
C GLU A 106 -35.09 -1.53 2.61
N THR A 107 -35.26 -0.30 2.16
CA THR A 107 -34.26 0.77 2.32
C THR A 107 -34.05 1.14 3.78
N ALA A 108 -35.14 1.25 4.57
CA ALA A 108 -35.06 1.51 6.00
C ALA A 108 -34.38 0.36 6.76
N GLY A 109 -34.73 -0.89 6.41
CA GLY A 109 -34.10 -2.08 6.98
C GLY A 109 -32.60 -2.15 6.69
N LEU A 110 -32.20 -1.87 5.45
CA LEU A 110 -30.79 -1.82 5.04
C LEU A 110 -30.03 -0.68 5.74
N ASP A 111 -30.59 0.53 5.85
CA ASP A 111 -29.94 1.66 6.54
C ASP A 111 -29.64 1.35 8.01
N ILE A 112 -30.61 0.79 8.74
CA ILE A 112 -30.43 0.44 10.15
C ILE A 112 -29.43 -0.71 10.30
N TYR A 113 -29.48 -1.70 9.41
CA TYR A 113 -28.54 -2.82 9.41
C TYR A 113 -27.11 -2.39 9.08
N SER A 114 -26.94 -1.50 8.10
CA SER A 114 -25.66 -0.89 7.77
C SER A 114 -25.08 -0.08 8.92
N ARG A 115 -25.92 0.66 9.67
CA ARG A 115 -25.49 1.36 10.90
C ARG A 115 -25.06 0.40 11.99
N PHE A 116 -25.78 -0.70 12.18
CA PHE A 116 -25.39 -1.74 13.13
C PHE A 116 -24.03 -2.35 12.79
N ILE A 117 -23.82 -2.75 11.53
CA ILE A 117 -22.53 -3.27 11.06
C ILE A 117 -21.42 -2.23 11.23
N SER A 118 -21.70 -0.98 10.86
CA SER A 118 -20.77 0.15 11.04
C SER A 118 -20.38 0.34 12.51
N GLY A 119 -21.32 0.18 13.44
CA GLY A 119 -21.07 0.21 14.87
C GLY A 119 -20.12 -0.90 15.32
N ILE A 120 -20.30 -2.13 14.83
CA ILE A 120 -19.39 -3.25 15.12
C ILE A 120 -17.96 -2.92 14.67
N ILE A 121 -17.81 -2.42 13.44
CA ILE A 121 -16.49 -2.04 12.88
C ILE A 121 -15.84 -0.94 13.72
N SER A 122 -16.61 0.08 14.10
CA SER A 122 -16.15 1.19 14.94
C SER A 122 -15.68 0.72 16.32
N ASP A 123 -16.48 -0.11 17.00
CA ASP A 123 -16.13 -0.65 18.32
C ASP A 123 -14.89 -1.53 18.28
N GLN A 124 -14.78 -2.40 17.27
CA GLN A 124 -13.60 -3.23 17.05
C GLN A 124 -12.37 -2.38 16.76
N SER A 125 -12.48 -1.36 15.89
CA SER A 125 -11.38 -0.46 15.58
C SER A 125 -10.91 0.33 16.81
N ARG A 126 -11.83 0.82 17.63
CA ARG A 126 -11.52 1.50 18.89
C ARG A 126 -10.75 0.59 19.84
N GLN A 127 -11.18 -0.66 19.99
CA GLN A 127 -10.48 -1.65 20.81
C GLN A 127 -9.06 -1.91 20.30
N LEU A 128 -8.88 -2.04 18.98
CA LEU A 128 -7.57 -2.20 18.36
C LEU A 128 -6.62 -1.04 18.70
N MET A 129 -7.11 0.20 18.61
CA MET A 129 -6.31 1.40 18.91
C MET A 129 -5.96 1.55 20.40
N THR A 130 -6.76 0.98 21.31
CA THR A 130 -6.49 1.01 22.76
C THR A 130 -5.69 -0.20 23.28
N THR A 131 -5.52 -1.23 22.45
CA THR A 131 -4.83 -2.45 22.87
C THR A 131 -3.34 -2.19 23.04
N THR A 132 -2.84 -2.30 24.27
CA THR A 132 -1.41 -2.14 24.55
C THR A 132 -0.69 -3.46 24.29
N THR A 133 0.24 -3.49 23.33
CA THR A 133 0.98 -4.70 23.00
C THR A 133 2.21 -4.84 23.88
N THR A 134 2.42 -6.03 24.46
CA THR A 134 3.59 -6.35 25.30
C THR A 134 4.83 -6.74 24.49
N ASN A 135 4.67 -7.15 23.23
CA ASN A 135 5.75 -7.52 22.33
C ASN A 135 6.39 -6.29 21.67
N GLN A 136 7.72 -6.15 21.78
CA GLN A 136 8.47 -5.05 21.16
C GLN A 136 8.34 -4.98 19.63
N HIS A 137 8.29 -6.13 18.94
CA HIS A 137 8.14 -6.17 17.48
C HIS A 137 6.77 -5.64 17.04
N ASP A 138 5.70 -6.11 17.71
CA ASP A 138 4.34 -5.66 17.42
C ASP A 138 4.13 -4.19 17.82
N ALA A 139 4.85 -3.69 18.83
CA ALA A 139 4.84 -2.27 19.18
C ALA A 139 5.57 -1.41 18.12
N ALA A 140 6.61 -1.95 17.48
CA ALA A 140 7.31 -1.28 16.38
C ALA A 140 6.47 -1.25 15.09
N MET A 141 5.63 -2.26 14.87
CA MET A 141 4.74 -2.40 13.70
C MET A 141 3.26 -2.16 14.05
N PHE A 142 2.98 -1.41 15.12
CA PHE A 142 1.64 -1.28 15.68
C PHE A 142 0.60 -0.83 14.65
N TYR A 143 0.93 0.17 13.83
CA TYR A 143 0.00 0.73 12.86
C TYR A 143 -0.20 -0.20 11.67
N ALA A 144 0.84 -0.91 11.24
CA ALA A 144 0.71 -1.98 10.25
C ALA A 144 -0.21 -3.11 10.73
N VAL A 145 -0.08 -3.52 12.00
CA VAL A 145 -0.96 -4.54 12.60
C VAL A 145 -2.38 -4.01 12.73
N ALA A 146 -2.57 -2.76 13.15
CA ALA A 146 -3.88 -2.12 13.25
C ALA A 146 -4.58 -2.04 11.88
N THR A 147 -3.87 -1.60 10.83
CA THR A 147 -4.38 -1.58 9.45
C THR A 147 -4.74 -2.99 8.96
N SER A 148 -3.89 -3.99 9.25
CA SER A 148 -4.17 -5.39 8.89
C SER A 148 -5.47 -5.86 9.50
N ARG A 149 -5.60 -5.73 10.83
CA ARG A 149 -6.78 -6.20 11.57
C ARG A 149 -8.04 -5.44 11.19
N LEU A 150 -7.95 -4.13 10.91
CA LEU A 150 -9.10 -3.35 10.45
C LEU A 150 -9.68 -3.94 9.15
N PHE A 151 -8.85 -4.11 8.13
CA PHE A 151 -9.33 -4.59 6.83
C PHE A 151 -9.71 -6.07 6.84
N GLU A 152 -9.01 -6.91 7.61
CA GLU A 152 -9.40 -8.31 7.82
C GLU A 152 -10.76 -8.43 8.53
N ASN A 153 -11.01 -7.62 9.57
CA ASN A 153 -12.30 -7.58 10.25
C ASN A 153 -13.41 -7.11 9.31
N ILE A 154 -13.17 -6.04 8.53
CA ILE A 154 -14.15 -5.54 7.56
C ILE A 154 -14.47 -6.59 6.51
N ALA A 155 -13.45 -7.26 5.94
CA ALA A 155 -13.65 -8.32 4.97
C ALA A 155 -14.42 -9.50 5.56
N THR A 156 -14.10 -9.90 6.79
CA THR A 156 -14.78 -10.99 7.51
C THR A 156 -16.26 -10.65 7.74
N ILE A 157 -16.55 -9.44 8.20
CA ILE A 157 -17.92 -8.97 8.42
C ILE A 157 -18.68 -8.91 7.09
N ALA A 158 -18.09 -8.34 6.03
CA ALA A 158 -18.72 -8.30 4.72
C ALA A 158 -19.08 -9.70 4.21
N ALA A 159 -18.15 -10.66 4.30
CA ALA A 159 -18.36 -12.03 3.86
C ALA A 159 -19.42 -12.77 4.70
N GLN A 160 -19.45 -12.58 6.02
CA GLN A 160 -20.42 -13.21 6.91
C GLN A 160 -21.85 -12.68 6.71
N HIS A 161 -21.99 -11.39 6.44
CA HIS A 161 -23.29 -10.73 6.35
C HIS A 161 -23.87 -10.71 4.92
N ALA A 162 -23.03 -10.88 3.88
CA ALA A 162 -23.47 -11.03 2.48
C ALA A 162 -24.59 -12.07 2.27
N PRO A 163 -24.48 -13.34 2.75
CA PRO A 163 -25.54 -14.33 2.54
C PRO A 163 -26.84 -13.97 3.26
N VAL A 164 -26.78 -13.28 4.40
CA VAL A 164 -27.96 -12.85 5.17
C VAL A 164 -28.74 -11.79 4.39
N VAL A 165 -28.03 -10.80 3.83
CA VAL A 165 -28.64 -9.73 3.02
C VAL A 165 -29.21 -10.32 1.73
N SER A 166 -28.43 -11.12 0.99
CA SER A 166 -28.88 -11.73 -0.27
C SER A 166 -30.09 -12.65 -0.09
N ARG A 167 -30.17 -13.38 1.03
CA ARG A 167 -31.31 -14.29 1.32
C ARG A 167 -32.62 -13.56 1.56
N HIS A 168 -32.60 -12.41 2.26
CA HIS A 168 -33.82 -11.74 2.71
C HIS A 168 -34.20 -10.51 1.89
N TYR A 169 -33.24 -9.84 1.25
CA TYR A 169 -33.43 -8.61 0.49
C TYR A 169 -33.17 -8.79 -1.01
N GLY A 170 -32.61 -9.94 -1.41
CA GLY A 170 -32.34 -10.26 -2.81
C GLY A 170 -30.98 -9.76 -3.34
N PRO A 171 -30.67 -10.07 -4.61
CA PRO A 171 -29.37 -9.75 -5.22
C PRO A 171 -29.16 -8.24 -5.37
N GLY A 172 -27.90 -7.79 -5.30
CA GLY A 172 -27.54 -6.39 -5.50
C GLY A 172 -27.78 -5.47 -4.29
N ARG A 173 -28.42 -5.95 -3.22
CA ARG A 173 -28.66 -5.16 -1.99
C ARG A 173 -27.44 -5.10 -1.07
N MET A 174 -26.53 -6.07 -1.17
CA MET A 174 -25.28 -6.05 -0.41
C MET A 174 -24.40 -4.84 -0.78
N LEU A 175 -24.43 -4.37 -2.03
CA LEU A 175 -23.70 -3.16 -2.43
C LEU A 175 -24.09 -1.91 -1.62
N TYR A 176 -25.36 -1.78 -1.24
CA TYR A 176 -25.80 -0.67 -0.39
C TYR A 176 -25.15 -0.73 1.00
N VAL A 177 -24.97 -1.94 1.53
CA VAL A 177 -24.31 -2.15 2.82
C VAL A 177 -22.81 -1.93 2.70
N ILE A 178 -22.18 -2.38 1.60
CA ILE A 178 -20.76 -2.15 1.32
C ILE A 178 -20.43 -0.66 1.19
N ASP A 179 -21.31 0.15 0.60
CA ASP A 179 -21.16 1.62 0.56
C ASP A 179 -20.95 2.20 1.96
N LYS A 180 -21.79 1.80 2.92
CA LYS A 180 -21.69 2.26 4.32
C LYS A 180 -20.54 1.65 5.09
N ILE A 181 -20.20 0.39 4.80
CA ILE A 181 -18.99 -0.24 5.35
C ILE A 181 -17.74 0.49 4.85
N GLN A 182 -17.70 0.92 3.58
CA GLN A 182 -16.58 1.67 3.02
C GLN A 182 -16.45 3.05 3.68
N ASP A 183 -17.56 3.75 3.96
CA ASP A 183 -17.52 4.99 4.74
C ASP A 183 -16.84 4.80 6.12
N GLN A 184 -17.09 3.67 6.77
CA GLN A 184 -16.42 3.33 8.04
C GLN A 184 -14.96 2.91 7.85
N ALA A 185 -14.66 2.16 6.80
CA ALA A 185 -13.28 1.82 6.44
C ALA A 185 -12.46 3.09 6.24
N ASP A 186 -13.05 4.10 5.59
CA ASP A 186 -12.46 5.40 5.32
C ASP A 186 -12.19 6.18 6.61
N LEU A 187 -13.16 6.23 7.50
CA LEU A 187 -13.04 6.93 8.78
C LEU A 187 -11.97 6.28 9.67
N GLN A 188 -12.07 4.97 9.89
CA GLN A 188 -11.18 4.25 10.82
C GLN A 188 -9.77 4.11 10.25
N GLY A 189 -9.64 3.77 8.96
CA GLY A 189 -8.34 3.75 8.29
C GLY A 189 -7.71 5.15 8.28
N GLY A 190 -8.52 6.18 8.01
CA GLY A 190 -8.09 7.57 8.04
C GLY A 190 -7.52 7.97 9.40
N LEU A 191 -8.17 7.57 10.49
CA LEU A 191 -7.73 7.81 11.86
C LEU A 191 -6.42 7.09 12.18
N ILE A 192 -6.25 5.84 11.73
CA ILE A 192 -5.00 5.09 11.89
C ILE A 192 -3.84 5.84 11.22
N ILE A 193 -4.02 6.32 9.99
CA ILE A 193 -2.98 7.08 9.27
C ILE A 193 -2.66 8.39 9.97
N ASP A 194 -3.66 9.16 10.39
CA ASP A 194 -3.40 10.44 11.07
C ASP A 194 -2.69 10.22 12.41
N THR A 195 -3.12 9.23 13.19
CA THR A 195 -2.49 8.91 14.48
C THR A 195 -1.05 8.40 14.27
N PHE A 196 -0.82 7.57 13.26
CA PHE A 196 0.53 7.14 12.84
C PHE A 196 1.41 8.35 12.50
N TRP A 197 0.86 9.28 11.72
CA TRP A 197 1.57 10.47 11.27
C TRP A 197 2.02 11.35 12.44
N ASP A 198 1.10 11.59 13.38
CA ASP A 198 1.33 12.44 14.54
C ASP A 198 2.26 11.77 15.56
N GLN A 199 2.00 10.51 15.93
CA GLN A 199 2.77 9.83 16.98
C GLN A 199 4.20 9.48 16.56
N ARG A 200 4.43 9.21 15.27
CA ARG A 200 5.78 8.96 14.75
C ARG A 200 6.51 10.25 14.35
N GLY A 201 5.84 11.41 14.40
CA GLY A 201 6.41 12.71 14.04
C GLY A 201 6.91 12.76 12.60
N LEU A 202 6.10 12.26 11.66
CA LEU A 202 6.55 12.03 10.28
C LEU A 202 6.90 13.31 9.53
N ASP A 203 6.28 14.45 9.86
CA ASP A 203 6.63 15.75 9.29
C ASP A 203 8.07 16.17 9.62
N ARG A 204 8.51 15.89 10.85
CA ARG A 204 9.89 16.17 11.26
C ARG A 204 10.86 15.31 10.45
N ILE A 205 10.58 14.01 10.35
CA ILE A 205 11.42 13.06 9.60
C ILE A 205 11.50 13.48 8.12
N LEU A 206 10.39 13.87 7.51
CA LEU A 206 10.37 14.37 6.14
C LEU A 206 11.24 15.62 5.96
N ASN A 207 11.17 16.57 6.89
CA ASN A 207 11.99 17.77 6.85
C ASN A 207 13.48 17.45 7.02
N ASP A 208 13.83 16.56 7.95
CA ASP A 208 15.20 16.14 8.20
C ASP A 208 15.81 15.47 6.95
N ILE A 209 15.05 14.57 6.32
CA ILE A 209 15.44 13.85 5.10
C ILE A 209 15.62 14.78 3.90
N ARG A 210 14.71 15.73 3.71
CA ARG A 210 14.77 16.69 2.59
C ARG A 210 15.97 17.63 2.70
N ASN A 211 16.36 17.99 3.93
CA ASN A 211 17.46 18.92 4.19
C ASN A 211 18.83 18.21 4.30
N TYR A 212 18.87 16.88 4.24
CA TYR A 212 20.12 16.14 4.29
C TYR A 212 20.93 16.32 2.99
N ALA A 213 22.12 16.91 3.13
CA ALA A 213 22.92 17.37 1.99
C ALA A 213 23.77 16.29 1.29
N PHE A 214 23.82 15.06 1.80
CA PHE A 214 24.69 13.98 1.30
C PHE A 214 26.16 14.41 1.15
N PRO A 215 26.84 14.81 2.24
CA PRO A 215 28.14 15.47 2.19
C PRO A 215 29.23 14.62 1.53
N TYR A 216 29.22 13.29 1.69
CA TYR A 216 30.21 12.43 1.06
C TYR A 216 29.97 12.28 -0.44
N LEU A 217 28.70 12.14 -0.86
CA LEU A 217 28.38 12.16 -2.29
C LEU A 217 28.77 13.51 -2.89
N VAL A 218 28.38 14.64 -2.28
CA VAL A 218 28.73 15.98 -2.78
C VAL A 218 30.25 16.17 -2.87
N LYS A 219 31.01 15.87 -1.80
CA LYS A 219 32.48 15.96 -1.81
C LYS A 219 33.09 15.07 -2.90
N SER A 220 32.62 13.84 -3.01
CA SER A 220 33.13 12.92 -4.01
C SER A 220 32.79 13.36 -5.43
N PHE A 221 31.76 14.18 -5.66
CA PHE A 221 31.46 14.77 -6.96
C PHE A 221 32.13 16.14 -7.22
N THR A 222 32.43 16.96 -6.21
CA THR A 222 33.01 18.32 -6.39
C THR A 222 34.53 18.35 -6.56
N VAL A 223 35.28 17.44 -5.93
CA VAL A 223 36.76 17.47 -5.93
C VAL A 223 37.41 17.39 -7.34
N ALA A 224 36.71 16.90 -8.36
CA ALA A 224 37.21 16.83 -9.75
C ALA A 224 37.03 18.12 -10.55
N ALA A 225 36.22 19.09 -10.10
CA ALA A 225 36.08 20.36 -10.83
C ALA A 225 37.36 21.23 -10.74
N SER A 226 38.25 20.94 -9.78
CA SER A 226 39.51 21.66 -9.58
C SER A 226 40.75 20.94 -10.17
N GLY A 227 40.56 19.82 -10.88
CA GLY A 227 41.63 19.05 -11.54
C GLY A 227 42.15 19.64 -12.86
N GLY A 228 42.09 20.96 -13.04
CA GLY A 228 42.63 21.67 -14.21
C GLY A 228 44.02 22.22 -13.91
N THR A 229 45.04 21.59 -14.51
CA THR A 229 46.41 22.08 -14.75
C THR A 229 46.85 23.39 -14.07
N VAL A 230 47.74 23.32 -13.08
CA VAL A 230 48.69 24.41 -12.80
C VAL A 230 50.10 23.84 -12.65
N THR A 231 50.88 24.02 -13.70
CA THR A 231 52.33 23.85 -13.73
C THR A 231 53.02 24.93 -12.91
N GLY A 232 53.91 24.50 -12.00
CA GLY A 232 54.96 25.19 -11.23
C GLY A 232 55.06 26.71 -11.17
N HIS A 233 55.23 27.25 -9.95
CA HIS A 233 56.39 28.06 -9.53
C HIS A 233 56.39 28.30 -8.02
N VAL A 234 57.58 28.21 -7.40
CA VAL A 234 57.85 28.58 -6.00
C VAL A 234 58.06 30.10 -5.93
N GLY A 235 57.30 30.80 -5.08
CA GLY A 235 57.48 32.24 -4.80
C GLY A 235 56.41 32.79 -3.85
N PRO A 236 56.73 33.78 -2.99
CA PRO A 236 56.12 33.94 -1.67
C PRO A 236 54.82 34.75 -1.64
N SER A 237 54.03 34.43 -0.60
CA SER A 237 52.81 35.05 -0.10
C SER A 237 52.45 36.46 -0.60
N ARG A 238 51.22 36.58 -1.14
CA ARG A 238 50.37 37.79 -1.01
C ARG A 238 48.93 37.38 -0.70
N THR A 239 48.61 37.47 0.59
CA THR A 239 47.36 37.96 1.20
C THR A 239 46.14 38.13 0.30
N GLY A 240 45.06 37.41 0.61
CA GLY A 240 43.73 37.83 0.14
C GLY A 240 42.65 36.77 -0.05
N THR A 241 42.65 35.64 0.66
CA THR A 241 41.47 34.77 0.77
C THR A 241 41.49 34.07 2.13
N PRO A 242 40.39 34.08 2.90
CA PRO A 242 40.40 33.49 4.23
C PRO A 242 40.56 31.98 4.09
N MET A 243 41.53 31.43 4.84
CA MET A 243 41.52 30.00 5.13
C MET A 243 40.23 29.71 5.89
N LEU A 244 39.34 28.94 5.26
CA LEU A 244 38.21 28.35 5.96
C LEU A 244 38.79 27.30 6.90
N ASN A 245 38.94 27.69 8.15
CA ASN A 245 39.16 26.77 9.25
C ASN A 245 38.06 25.71 9.22
N ASP A 246 38.45 24.45 9.42
CA ASP A 246 37.58 23.26 9.50
C ASP A 246 36.56 23.31 10.68
N ASP A 247 36.41 24.44 11.36
CA ASP A 247 35.56 24.62 12.55
C ASP A 247 34.52 25.76 12.44
N GLU A 248 34.38 26.44 11.30
CA GLU A 248 33.50 27.63 11.19
C GLU A 248 32.50 27.58 10.03
N PHE A 249 31.83 26.44 9.87
CA PHE A 249 30.47 26.44 9.32
C PHE A 249 29.57 25.77 10.36
N GLY A 250 28.99 26.59 11.23
CA GLY A 250 28.02 26.21 12.26
C GLY A 250 26.69 25.73 11.69
N VAL A 251 26.72 24.87 10.67
CA VAL A 251 25.70 23.83 10.57
C VAL A 251 26.12 22.79 11.58
N THR A 252 25.53 22.85 12.76
CA THR A 252 25.50 21.70 13.66
C THR A 252 24.91 20.53 12.88
N THR A 253 25.76 19.72 12.23
CA THR A 253 25.34 18.42 11.72
C THR A 253 24.93 17.64 12.98
N PRO A 254 23.65 17.29 13.18
CA PRO A 254 23.21 16.68 14.44
C PRO A 254 23.68 15.22 14.61
N MET A 255 24.79 14.79 14.00
CA MET A 255 24.99 13.36 13.69
C MET A 255 26.44 12.96 13.37
N ALA A 256 27.44 13.56 14.01
CA ALA A 256 28.85 13.14 13.86
C ALA A 256 29.22 11.85 14.65
N ASN A 257 28.24 11.03 15.02
CA ASN A 257 28.41 9.73 15.66
C ASN A 257 27.93 8.62 14.71
N ASN A 258 28.84 7.81 14.16
CA ASN A 258 28.54 6.69 13.24
C ASN A 258 27.47 5.71 13.78
N ALA A 259 27.35 5.59 15.10
CA ALA A 259 26.36 4.75 15.79
C ALA A 259 24.94 5.35 15.76
N GLU A 260 24.80 6.67 15.91
CA GLU A 260 23.51 7.37 15.86
C GLU A 260 22.96 7.36 14.42
N ASP A 261 23.83 7.51 13.43
CA ASP A 261 23.49 7.38 12.01
C ASP A 261 23.00 5.98 11.65
N ALA A 262 23.60 4.93 12.23
CA ALA A 262 23.15 3.55 12.04
C ALA A 262 21.75 3.33 12.64
N GLN A 263 21.53 3.86 13.84
CA GLN A 263 20.25 3.76 14.51
C GLN A 263 19.14 4.53 13.76
N TYR A 264 19.48 5.69 13.19
CA TYR A 264 18.56 6.49 12.38
C TYR A 264 18.17 5.77 11.09
N LEU A 265 19.13 5.24 10.33
CA LEU A 265 18.86 4.42 9.14
C LEU A 265 17.99 3.19 9.46
N LYS A 266 18.26 2.52 10.60
CA LYS A 266 17.44 1.41 11.07
C LYS A 266 16.01 1.83 11.38
N SER A 267 15.82 2.99 11.99
CA SER A 267 14.48 3.54 12.27
C SER A 267 13.71 3.88 11.00
N ILE A 268 14.37 4.46 9.99
CA ILE A 268 13.79 4.72 8.67
C ILE A 268 13.40 3.41 7.99
N GLY A 269 14.29 2.41 8.00
CA GLY A 269 13.98 1.08 7.47
C GLY A 269 12.76 0.44 8.15
N GLY A 270 12.62 0.63 9.47
CA GLY A 270 11.42 0.23 10.22
C GLY A 270 10.14 0.92 9.75
N LEU A 271 10.19 2.24 9.54
CA LEU A 271 9.05 3.01 9.01
C LEU A 271 8.68 2.62 7.58
N ILE A 272 9.67 2.37 6.72
CA ILE A 272 9.46 1.85 5.36
C ILE A 272 8.73 0.51 5.43
N ASN A 273 9.16 -0.39 6.31
CA ASN A 273 8.53 -1.69 6.48
C ASN A 273 7.09 -1.57 7.02
N GLU A 274 6.85 -0.76 8.05
CA GLU A 274 5.51 -0.51 8.61
C GLU A 274 4.59 0.06 7.52
N THR A 275 5.05 1.05 6.77
CA THR A 275 4.31 1.67 5.66
C THR A 275 4.05 0.69 4.51
N THR A 276 5.03 -0.15 4.17
CA THR A 276 4.89 -1.20 3.13
C THR A 276 3.73 -2.14 3.47
N VAL A 277 3.67 -2.60 4.72
CA VAL A 277 2.59 -3.49 5.17
C VAL A 277 1.24 -2.76 5.16
N MET A 278 1.17 -1.51 5.61
CA MET A 278 -0.08 -0.72 5.56
C MET A 278 -0.61 -0.59 4.12
N LEU A 279 0.26 -0.28 3.16
CA LEU A 279 -0.07 -0.20 1.74
C LEU A 279 -0.51 -1.56 1.19
N ASN A 280 0.22 -2.62 1.50
CA ASN A 280 -0.11 -3.98 1.08
C ASN A 280 -1.51 -4.40 1.55
N ARG A 281 -1.84 -4.15 2.81
CA ARG A 281 -3.14 -4.53 3.41
C ARG A 281 -4.29 -3.79 2.77
N TRP A 282 -4.10 -2.52 2.42
CA TRP A 282 -5.07 -1.78 1.62
C TRP A 282 -5.28 -2.40 0.24
N MET A 283 -4.21 -2.79 -0.45
CA MET A 283 -4.30 -3.42 -1.77
C MET A 283 -4.97 -4.80 -1.71
N LEU A 284 -4.71 -5.59 -0.65
CA LEU A 284 -5.40 -6.86 -0.40
C LEU A 284 -6.89 -6.67 -0.13
N TYR A 285 -7.27 -5.63 0.61
CA TYR A 285 -8.68 -5.26 0.80
C TYR A 285 -9.36 -4.87 -0.51
N CYS A 286 -8.68 -4.05 -1.34
CA CYS A 286 -9.17 -3.71 -2.67
C CYS A 286 -9.36 -4.96 -3.54
N LYS A 287 -8.41 -5.91 -3.49
CA LYS A 287 -8.52 -7.20 -4.18
C LYS A 287 -9.71 -8.01 -3.68
N PHE A 288 -9.90 -8.11 -2.37
CA PHE A 288 -11.03 -8.81 -1.76
C PHE A 288 -12.36 -8.24 -2.27
N LEU A 289 -12.55 -6.92 -2.19
CA LEU A 289 -13.76 -6.29 -2.66
C LEU A 289 -13.95 -6.43 -4.18
N ALA A 290 -12.89 -6.30 -4.98
CA ALA A 290 -12.97 -6.49 -6.43
C ALA A 290 -13.36 -7.94 -6.80
N LEU A 291 -12.88 -8.93 -6.04
CA LEU A 291 -13.21 -10.34 -6.25
C LEU A 291 -14.68 -10.64 -5.94
N HIS A 292 -15.21 -10.07 -4.84
CA HIS A 292 -16.59 -10.28 -4.42
C HIS A 292 -17.58 -9.28 -5.03
N TRP A 293 -17.11 -8.29 -5.78
CA TRP A 293 -17.98 -7.28 -6.39
C TRP A 293 -19.07 -7.87 -7.31
N PRO A 294 -18.79 -8.85 -8.20
CA PRO A 294 -19.81 -9.45 -9.05
C PRO A 294 -20.89 -10.17 -8.23
N GLU A 295 -20.48 -10.87 -7.17
CA GLU A 295 -21.39 -11.55 -6.24
C GLU A 295 -22.29 -10.54 -5.53
N TYR A 296 -21.74 -9.42 -5.06
CA TYR A 296 -22.49 -8.39 -4.35
C TYR A 296 -23.42 -7.59 -5.28
N ALA A 297 -23.03 -7.39 -6.54
CA ALA A 297 -23.80 -6.66 -7.54
C ALA A 297 -25.00 -7.45 -8.07
N GLY A 298 -24.91 -8.78 -8.13
CA GLY A 298 -25.96 -9.63 -8.72
C GLY A 298 -26.33 -9.19 -10.13
N ASP A 299 -27.62 -9.21 -10.48
CA ASP A 299 -28.11 -8.86 -11.83
C ASP A 299 -27.83 -7.40 -12.25
N LYS A 300 -27.50 -6.51 -11.29
CA LYS A 300 -27.09 -5.12 -11.60
C LYS A 300 -25.71 -5.05 -12.26
N ALA A 301 -24.89 -6.10 -12.14
CA ALA A 301 -23.61 -6.19 -12.85
C ALA A 301 -23.78 -6.17 -14.38
N ASN A 302 -24.92 -6.66 -14.89
CA ASN A 302 -25.22 -6.71 -16.32
C ASN A 302 -25.76 -5.38 -16.90
N ASN A 303 -26.13 -4.42 -16.04
CA ASN A 303 -26.79 -3.16 -16.45
C ASN A 303 -25.98 -1.88 -16.17
N THR A 304 -24.89 -1.95 -15.38
CA THR A 304 -23.93 -0.84 -15.28
C THR A 304 -22.95 -0.88 -16.42
N ASP A 305 -23.22 -0.06 -17.45
CA ASP A 305 -22.35 0.41 -18.52
C ASP A 305 -21.56 -0.65 -19.31
N ASN A 306 -21.69 -0.58 -20.64
CA ASN A 306 -20.96 -1.38 -21.63
C ASN A 306 -19.41 -1.35 -21.53
N ASP A 307 -18.83 -0.65 -20.55
CA ASP A 307 -17.40 -0.58 -20.28
C ASP A 307 -16.90 -1.64 -19.28
N ASN A 308 -17.80 -2.33 -18.55
CA ASN A 308 -17.46 -3.35 -17.56
C ASN A 308 -17.96 -4.76 -17.98
N LYS A 309 -17.64 -5.20 -19.19
CA LYS A 309 -17.86 -6.62 -19.54
C LYS A 309 -16.93 -7.52 -18.72
N PHE A 310 -17.47 -8.11 -17.66
CA PHE A 310 -16.96 -9.34 -17.07
C PHE A 310 -17.09 -10.45 -18.13
N ASN A 311 -16.06 -10.60 -18.96
CA ASN A 311 -16.02 -11.60 -20.00
C ASN A 311 -15.76 -12.97 -19.35
N ASN A 312 -16.83 -13.64 -18.93
CA ASN A 312 -16.79 -14.95 -18.30
C ASN A 312 -16.69 -16.06 -19.37
N ASN A 313 -15.70 -15.95 -20.25
CA ASN A 313 -15.38 -16.97 -21.26
C ASN A 313 -13.99 -17.53 -20.98
N ASN A 314 -13.98 -18.73 -20.39
CA ASN A 314 -12.95 -19.77 -20.47
C ASN A 314 -11.47 -19.35 -20.29
N ASN A 315 -10.94 -19.69 -19.12
CA ASN A 315 -9.52 -20.02 -18.85
C ASN A 315 -8.41 -18.95 -18.98
N ASP A 316 -8.71 -17.65 -19.01
CA ASP A 316 -7.68 -16.62 -18.82
C ASP A 316 -8.05 -15.64 -17.69
N SER A 317 -7.16 -15.56 -16.69
CA SER A 317 -7.04 -14.55 -15.63
C SER A 317 -8.14 -13.47 -15.60
N ILE A 318 -9.13 -13.61 -14.71
CA ILE A 318 -10.16 -12.58 -14.46
C ILE A 318 -9.45 -11.23 -14.29
N THR A 319 -9.68 -10.29 -15.21
CA THR A 319 -9.18 -8.91 -15.09
C THR A 319 -9.96 -8.23 -13.98
N LEU A 320 -9.43 -8.33 -12.76
CA LEU A 320 -10.01 -7.67 -11.59
C LEU A 320 -9.91 -6.16 -11.78
N ILE A 321 -11.06 -5.49 -11.91
CA ILE A 321 -11.14 -4.03 -11.97
C ILE A 321 -11.57 -3.52 -10.59
N ILE A 322 -10.81 -2.56 -10.05
CA ILE A 322 -11.17 -1.91 -8.78
C ILE A 322 -12.49 -1.14 -8.96
N PRO A 323 -13.53 -1.43 -8.15
CA PRO A 323 -14.82 -0.74 -8.18
C PRO A 323 -14.69 0.79 -8.02
N LYS A 324 -15.58 1.55 -8.69
CA LYS A 324 -15.61 3.04 -8.62
C LYS A 324 -15.70 3.54 -7.18
N LEU A 325 -16.51 2.89 -6.35
CA LEU A 325 -16.67 3.19 -4.91
C LEU A 325 -15.32 3.26 -4.18
N ILE A 326 -14.43 2.29 -4.44
CA ILE A 326 -13.12 2.22 -3.79
C ILE A 326 -12.17 3.26 -4.35
N LYS A 327 -12.20 3.49 -5.67
CA LYS A 327 -11.36 4.52 -6.33
C LYS A 327 -11.65 5.92 -5.80
N GLU A 328 -12.91 6.22 -5.49
CA GLU A 328 -13.36 7.53 -5.02
C GLU A 328 -13.31 7.68 -3.49
N SER A 329 -13.01 6.59 -2.77
CA SER A 329 -12.96 6.54 -1.31
C SER A 329 -11.98 7.56 -0.72
N ASN A 330 -12.30 8.07 0.46
CA ASN A 330 -11.47 9.04 1.17
C ASN A 330 -10.15 8.40 1.64
N TYR A 331 -10.16 7.11 1.98
CA TYR A 331 -8.92 6.40 2.32
C TYR A 331 -8.02 6.24 1.09
N ALA A 332 -8.55 5.88 -0.08
CA ALA A 332 -7.75 5.82 -1.32
C ALA A 332 -7.09 7.18 -1.65
N LYS A 333 -7.84 8.27 -1.49
CA LYS A 333 -7.31 9.64 -1.64
C LYS A 333 -6.20 9.90 -0.62
N LYS A 334 -6.36 9.49 0.63
CA LYS A 334 -5.36 9.68 1.68
C LYS A 334 -4.09 8.86 1.44
N ILE A 335 -4.23 7.62 0.98
CA ILE A 335 -3.12 6.76 0.58
C ILE A 335 -2.33 7.41 -0.56
N SER A 336 -3.00 7.84 -1.62
CA SER A 336 -2.33 8.44 -2.80
C SER A 336 -1.72 9.81 -2.54
N THR A 337 -2.29 10.62 -1.64
CA THR A 337 -1.81 11.99 -1.35
C THR A 337 -0.81 12.10 -0.21
N LYS A 338 -0.89 11.23 0.80
CA LYS A 338 -0.01 11.26 1.98
C LYS A 338 0.94 10.06 2.04
N LEU A 339 0.39 8.85 2.15
CA LEU A 339 1.18 7.67 2.52
C LEU A 339 2.13 7.20 1.40
N ALA A 340 1.65 7.17 0.15
CA ALA A 340 2.45 6.75 -1.00
C ALA A 340 3.60 7.73 -1.32
N PRO A 341 3.40 9.07 -1.35
CA PRO A 341 4.50 10.03 -1.50
C PRO A 341 5.50 10.00 -0.34
N PHE A 342 5.01 9.78 0.89
CA PHE A 342 5.86 9.61 2.07
C PHE A 342 6.76 8.38 1.94
N TYR A 343 6.19 7.24 1.53
CA TYR A 343 6.92 6.01 1.25
C TYR A 343 8.00 6.23 0.18
N ASP A 344 7.67 6.81 -0.96
CA ASP A 344 8.62 7.05 -2.05
C ASP A 344 9.78 7.96 -1.62
N THR A 345 9.48 9.02 -0.85
CA THR A 345 10.49 9.94 -0.32
C THR A 345 11.44 9.22 0.64
N LEU A 346 10.90 8.43 1.59
CA LEU A 346 11.70 7.65 2.53
C LEU A 346 12.57 6.62 1.83
N MET A 347 11.97 5.86 0.90
CA MET A 347 12.63 4.79 0.17
C MET A 347 13.80 5.32 -0.66
N THR A 348 13.59 6.42 -1.37
CA THR A 348 14.65 7.08 -2.15
C THR A 348 15.79 7.59 -1.26
N PHE A 349 15.46 8.25 -0.16
CA PHE A 349 16.47 8.73 0.80
C PHE A 349 17.25 7.57 1.43
N PHE A 350 16.54 6.55 1.93
CA PHE A 350 17.13 5.39 2.59
C PHE A 350 18.15 4.71 1.69
N PHE A 351 17.82 4.50 0.42
CA PHE A 351 18.74 3.90 -0.53
C PHE A 351 19.97 4.77 -0.77
N ARG A 352 19.74 6.04 -1.06
CA ARG A 352 20.81 6.98 -1.36
C ARG A 352 21.78 7.14 -0.21
N ARG A 353 21.26 7.23 1.02
CA ARG A 353 22.07 7.31 2.25
C ARG A 353 22.77 5.98 2.53
N SER A 354 22.14 4.85 2.25
CA SER A 354 22.76 3.53 2.37
C SER A 354 23.95 3.36 1.41
N VAL A 355 23.80 3.81 0.16
CA VAL A 355 24.90 3.85 -0.82
C VAL A 355 26.03 4.75 -0.31
N GLU A 356 25.71 5.97 0.15
CA GLU A 356 26.71 6.89 0.71
C GLU A 356 27.48 6.24 1.87
N LYS A 357 26.76 5.58 2.79
CA LYS A 357 27.35 4.92 3.95
C LYS A 357 28.19 3.70 3.59
N ALA A 358 27.75 2.89 2.62
CA ALA A 358 28.54 1.77 2.12
C ALA A 358 29.90 2.25 1.61
N PHE A 359 29.94 3.36 0.87
CA PHE A 359 31.21 3.94 0.42
C PHE A 359 32.07 4.59 1.52
N GLN A 360 31.46 5.03 2.63
CA GLN A 360 32.18 5.55 3.80
C GLN A 360 32.85 4.42 4.59
N LEU A 361 32.23 3.24 4.65
CA LEU A 361 32.70 2.05 5.35
C LEU A 361 33.33 1.02 4.39
N ASP A 362 33.77 1.47 3.23
CA ASP A 362 34.34 0.64 2.18
C ASP A 362 35.66 0.00 2.64
N ASP A 363 35.69 -1.32 2.67
CA ASP A 363 36.87 -2.12 3.00
C ASP A 363 37.38 -2.85 1.76
N ALA A 364 38.66 -2.63 1.46
CA ALA A 364 39.34 -3.30 0.36
C ALA A 364 39.69 -4.75 0.73
N PRO A 365 39.59 -5.70 -0.22
CA PRO A 365 39.89 -7.10 0.05
C PRO A 365 41.35 -7.29 0.51
N PRO A 366 41.60 -8.21 1.46
CA PRO A 366 42.92 -8.45 2.03
C PRO A 366 43.95 -8.83 0.95
N GLN A 367 45.21 -8.41 1.13
CA GLN A 367 46.26 -8.57 0.11
C GLN A 367 46.66 -10.03 -0.15
N ASN A 368 46.38 -10.94 0.78
CA ASN A 368 46.84 -12.34 0.77
C ASN A 368 45.72 -13.36 0.45
N GLN A 369 44.59 -12.93 -0.10
CA GLN A 369 43.52 -13.85 -0.47
C GLN A 369 43.82 -14.52 -1.81
N ASP A 370 43.70 -15.85 -1.89
CA ASP A 370 43.81 -16.58 -3.16
C ASP A 370 42.59 -16.26 -4.04
N TYR A 371 42.85 -15.97 -5.32
CA TYR A 371 41.82 -15.48 -6.25
C TYR A 371 41.30 -16.63 -7.13
N THR A 372 39.98 -16.81 -7.16
CA THR A 372 39.32 -17.76 -8.07
C THR A 372 38.26 -17.02 -8.90
N VAL A 373 37.88 -17.58 -10.05
CA VAL A 373 36.78 -17.03 -10.89
C VAL A 373 35.45 -16.99 -10.11
N GLU A 374 35.29 -17.87 -9.12
CA GLU A 374 34.12 -17.96 -8.25
C GLU A 374 34.15 -16.96 -7.08
N SER A 375 35.30 -16.35 -6.78
CA SER A 375 35.47 -15.33 -5.73
C SER A 375 36.27 -14.14 -6.27
N PRO A 376 35.63 -13.30 -7.11
CA PRO A 376 36.28 -12.13 -7.66
C PRO A 376 36.67 -11.14 -6.56
N LEU A 377 37.77 -10.42 -6.79
CA LEU A 377 38.23 -9.32 -5.94
C LEU A 377 37.24 -8.15 -6.01
N VAL A 378 36.31 -8.09 -5.06
CA VAL A 378 35.39 -6.97 -4.88
C VAL A 378 35.56 -6.32 -3.51
N THR A 379 35.13 -5.07 -3.40
CA THR A 379 35.02 -4.36 -2.12
C THR A 379 33.73 -4.72 -1.39
N SER A 380 33.70 -4.57 -0.07
CA SER A 380 32.50 -4.76 0.76
C SER A 380 31.27 -3.96 0.27
N VAL A 381 31.50 -2.80 -0.37
CA VAL A 381 30.46 -1.94 -0.94
C VAL A 381 29.52 -2.70 -1.90
N VAL A 382 30.06 -3.62 -2.71
CA VAL A 382 29.24 -4.33 -3.70
C VAL A 382 28.21 -5.19 -3.00
N ASP A 383 28.62 -5.95 -1.98
CA ASP A 383 27.74 -6.83 -1.22
C ASP A 383 26.70 -6.03 -0.42
N ASP A 384 27.14 -4.96 0.27
CA ASP A 384 26.26 -4.11 1.09
C ASP A 384 25.18 -3.41 0.24
N VAL A 385 25.58 -2.79 -0.88
CA VAL A 385 24.63 -2.08 -1.77
C VAL A 385 23.69 -3.07 -2.45
N MET A 386 24.17 -4.23 -2.90
CA MET A 386 23.33 -5.22 -3.57
C MET A 386 22.36 -5.92 -2.61
N TYR A 387 22.76 -6.14 -1.36
CA TYR A 387 21.86 -6.65 -0.32
C TYR A 387 20.71 -5.66 -0.07
N ILE A 388 21.02 -4.38 0.11
CA ILE A 388 20.01 -3.33 0.35
C ILE A 388 19.13 -3.15 -0.88
N PHE A 389 19.71 -3.13 -2.08
CA PHE A 389 18.96 -3.08 -3.33
C PHE A 389 17.96 -4.23 -3.43
N SER A 390 18.39 -5.48 -3.20
CA SER A 390 17.51 -6.65 -3.21
C SER A 390 16.35 -6.52 -2.22
N SER A 391 16.65 -6.14 -0.97
CA SER A 391 15.64 -5.92 0.06
C SER A 391 14.60 -4.87 -0.35
N MET A 392 15.07 -3.77 -0.94
CA MET A 392 14.23 -2.67 -1.40
C MET A 392 13.35 -3.04 -2.59
N MET A 393 13.85 -3.85 -3.53
CA MET A 393 13.05 -4.36 -4.65
C MET A 393 11.88 -5.21 -4.13
N HIS A 394 12.14 -6.11 -3.18
CA HIS A 394 11.11 -6.93 -2.58
C HIS A 394 10.10 -6.11 -1.77
N GLN A 395 10.54 -5.10 -1.02
CA GLN A 395 9.64 -4.20 -0.28
C GLN A 395 8.78 -3.36 -1.22
N SER A 396 9.37 -2.79 -2.28
CA SER A 396 8.63 -2.01 -3.27
C SER A 396 7.50 -2.84 -3.87
N LEU A 397 7.76 -4.09 -4.24
CA LEU A 397 6.74 -4.99 -4.82
C LEU A 397 5.71 -5.45 -3.80
N SER A 398 6.12 -5.61 -2.54
CA SER A 398 5.20 -5.95 -1.47
C SER A 398 4.14 -4.88 -1.24
N THR A 399 4.33 -3.62 -1.67
CA THR A 399 3.28 -2.58 -1.55
C THR A 399 2.02 -2.93 -2.34
N GLY A 400 2.13 -3.68 -3.43
CA GLY A 400 1.01 -4.13 -4.27
C GLY A 400 0.39 -3.07 -5.19
N ASP A 401 0.82 -1.80 -5.12
CA ASP A 401 0.34 -0.72 -6.00
C ASP A 401 1.29 -0.52 -7.19
N LEU A 402 0.79 -0.78 -8.40
CA LEU A 402 1.52 -0.62 -9.66
C LEU A 402 2.10 0.78 -9.85
N ALA A 403 1.34 1.82 -9.52
CA ALA A 403 1.76 3.21 -9.75
C ALA A 403 2.95 3.56 -8.85
N LEU A 404 2.85 3.23 -7.57
CA LEU A 404 3.90 3.43 -6.58
C LEU A 404 5.15 2.59 -6.88
N VAL A 405 4.98 1.32 -7.26
CA VAL A 405 6.09 0.44 -7.67
C VAL A 405 6.87 1.08 -8.82
N ARG A 406 6.20 1.56 -9.87
CA ARG A 406 6.86 2.17 -11.03
C ARG A 406 7.68 3.40 -10.65
N VAL A 407 7.13 4.28 -9.83
CA VAL A 407 7.83 5.50 -9.37
C VAL A 407 9.04 5.12 -8.52
N THR A 408 8.84 4.24 -7.54
CA THR A 408 9.89 3.80 -6.61
C THR A 408 11.04 3.11 -7.36
N LEU A 409 10.73 2.18 -8.27
CA LEU A 409 11.74 1.51 -9.10
C LEU A 409 12.51 2.50 -10.00
N GLY A 410 11.81 3.50 -10.55
CA GLY A 410 12.45 4.58 -11.31
C GLY A 410 13.44 5.39 -10.47
N ASN A 411 13.08 5.69 -9.22
CA ASN A 411 13.95 6.42 -8.29
C ASN A 411 15.14 5.57 -7.83
N ILE A 412 14.94 4.28 -7.51
CA ILE A 412 16.01 3.33 -7.18
C ILE A 412 17.00 3.22 -8.35
N ARG A 413 16.50 3.08 -9.58
CA ARG A 413 17.32 3.08 -10.79
C ARG A 413 18.16 4.35 -10.90
N ARG A 414 17.55 5.52 -10.70
CA ARG A 414 18.27 6.81 -10.76
C ARG A 414 19.43 6.84 -9.76
N VAL A 415 19.21 6.42 -8.52
CA VAL A 415 20.25 6.39 -7.47
C VAL A 415 21.35 5.39 -7.83
N LEU A 416 21.01 4.19 -8.32
CA LEU A 416 21.99 3.21 -8.80
C LEU A 416 22.86 3.78 -9.93
N GLU A 417 22.25 4.44 -10.92
CA GLU A 417 22.97 4.96 -12.09
C GLU A 417 23.80 6.20 -11.79
N SER A 418 23.28 7.13 -10.99
CA SER A 418 23.90 8.44 -10.76
C SER A 418 24.86 8.44 -9.58
N ASP A 419 24.44 7.90 -8.44
CA ASP A 419 25.22 7.96 -7.20
C ASP A 419 26.16 6.74 -7.08
N TYR A 420 25.65 5.52 -7.30
CA TYR A 420 26.48 4.31 -7.14
C TYR A 420 27.42 4.05 -8.33
N ILE A 421 26.89 3.82 -9.53
CA ILE A 421 27.69 3.59 -10.74
C ILE A 421 28.52 4.83 -11.08
N GLY A 422 27.94 6.02 -10.96
CA GLY A 422 28.66 7.28 -11.20
C GLY A 422 29.90 7.45 -10.30
N LEU A 423 29.82 7.02 -9.04
CA LEU A 423 30.98 7.06 -8.14
C LEU A 423 32.02 5.98 -8.47
N LEU A 424 31.60 4.76 -8.83
CA LEU A 424 32.51 3.71 -9.29
C LEU A 424 33.26 4.11 -10.56
N GLN A 425 32.55 4.66 -11.56
CA GLN A 425 33.15 5.18 -12.80
C GLN A 425 34.15 6.30 -12.51
N ARG A 426 33.85 7.15 -11.52
CA ARG A 426 34.78 8.20 -11.10
C ARG A 426 36.03 7.64 -10.44
N ARG A 427 35.90 6.69 -9.52
CA ARG A 427 37.05 6.00 -8.91
C ARG A 427 37.91 5.29 -9.96
N LEU A 428 37.29 4.73 -11.02
CA LEU A 428 37.99 4.16 -12.17
C LEU A 428 38.76 5.22 -12.97
N ARG A 429 38.16 6.38 -13.24
CA ARG A 429 38.81 7.48 -13.95
C ARG A 429 40.01 8.04 -13.17
N ASP A 430 39.83 8.25 -11.87
CA ASP A 430 40.86 8.84 -11.01
C ASP A 430 42.00 7.82 -10.75
N GLY A 431 41.69 6.52 -10.73
CA GLY A 431 42.65 5.42 -10.63
C GLY A 431 43.25 4.97 -11.96
N ASN A 432 42.97 5.65 -13.07
CA ASN A 432 43.43 5.21 -14.40
C ASN A 432 44.98 5.21 -14.46
N PRO A 433 45.60 4.08 -14.86
CA PRO A 433 47.04 3.99 -14.93
C PRO A 433 47.71 4.97 -15.91
N ARG A 434 46.97 5.56 -16.85
CA ARG A 434 47.49 6.63 -17.72
C ARG A 434 47.78 7.96 -17.00
N ASN A 435 47.19 8.17 -15.82
CA ASN A 435 47.47 9.31 -14.96
C ASN A 435 48.68 9.06 -14.04
N MET A 436 49.30 7.88 -14.12
CA MET A 436 50.56 7.59 -13.46
C MET A 436 51.64 8.33 -14.23
N VAL A 437 52.17 9.40 -13.64
CA VAL A 437 53.34 10.10 -14.17
C VAL A 437 54.42 9.04 -14.34
N LEU A 438 54.81 8.78 -15.59
CA LEU A 438 56.08 8.12 -15.88
C LEU A 438 57.17 9.11 -15.44
N GLU A 439 57.45 9.15 -14.14
CA GLU A 439 58.64 9.84 -13.64
C GLU A 439 59.82 9.17 -14.33
N ASN A 440 60.52 9.96 -15.15
CA ASN A 440 61.62 9.55 -16.02
C ASN A 440 62.42 8.38 -15.43
N VAL A 441 62.18 7.19 -15.99
CA VAL A 441 62.98 6.00 -15.69
C VAL A 441 64.37 6.26 -16.25
N ASN A 442 65.29 6.76 -15.42
CA ASN A 442 66.71 6.72 -15.73
C ASN A 442 67.14 5.25 -15.73
N LEU A 443 67.25 4.65 -16.93
CA LEU A 443 67.58 3.25 -17.21
C LEU A 443 68.99 2.78 -16.77
N ILE A 444 69.70 3.49 -15.89
CA ILE A 444 71.14 3.23 -15.65
C ILE A 444 71.42 2.39 -14.39
N THR A 445 70.45 2.11 -13.53
CA THR A 445 70.70 1.37 -12.26
C THR A 445 70.14 -0.05 -12.25
N PHE A 446 70.52 -0.89 -13.23
CA PHE A 446 70.33 -2.35 -13.17
C PHE A 446 71.67 -3.06 -13.01
N ARG A 447 72.19 -3.09 -11.77
CA ARG A 447 73.24 -4.04 -11.39
C ARG A 447 73.19 -4.34 -9.89
N ASN A 448 72.26 -5.20 -9.48
CA ASN A 448 72.48 -6.36 -8.58
C ASN A 448 71.19 -6.80 -7.85
N GLY A 449 70.87 -8.09 -8.02
CA GLY A 449 70.43 -8.98 -6.94
C GLY A 449 69.05 -8.78 -6.30
N SER A 450 68.03 -9.48 -6.82
CA SER A 450 67.20 -10.46 -6.07
C SER A 450 65.88 -10.70 -6.82
N THR A 451 65.71 -11.92 -7.30
CA THR A 451 64.53 -12.42 -7.98
C THR A 451 63.50 -12.86 -6.95
N HIS A 452 62.54 -11.99 -6.61
CA HIS A 452 61.20 -12.38 -6.13
C HIS A 452 60.20 -11.28 -6.55
N GLY A 453 59.31 -11.60 -7.50
CA GLY A 453 57.98 -11.00 -7.64
C GLY A 453 57.85 -9.49 -7.90
N ARG A 454 58.79 -8.81 -8.56
CA ARG A 454 58.65 -7.39 -8.90
C ARG A 454 58.33 -7.19 -10.38
N PHE A 455 57.17 -6.60 -10.69
CA PHE A 455 56.92 -6.04 -12.02
C PHE A 455 57.91 -4.90 -12.27
N ALA A 456 58.67 -4.98 -13.36
CA ALA A 456 59.74 -4.06 -13.68
C ALA A 456 59.23 -2.61 -13.81
N GLY A 457 59.82 -1.67 -13.05
CA GLY A 457 59.70 -0.23 -13.28
C GLY A 457 58.52 0.51 -12.63
N ILE A 458 57.76 -0.13 -11.74
CA ILE A 458 56.58 0.48 -11.09
C ILE A 458 56.88 0.74 -9.60
N SER A 459 56.60 1.95 -9.10
CA SER A 459 56.71 2.27 -7.66
C SER A 459 55.71 1.45 -6.82
N LEU A 460 55.99 1.19 -5.54
CA LEU A 460 55.04 0.56 -4.59
C LEU A 460 53.70 1.32 -4.52
N SER A 461 53.75 2.65 -4.71
CA SER A 461 52.54 3.50 -4.80
C SER A 461 51.69 3.16 -6.03
N ASP A 462 52.36 2.83 -7.12
CA ASP A 462 51.79 2.63 -8.43
C ASP A 462 51.21 1.22 -8.62
N GLU A 463 51.83 0.22 -7.98
CA GLU A 463 51.27 -1.13 -7.84
C GLU A 463 49.96 -1.12 -7.01
N SER A 464 49.92 -0.33 -5.93
CA SER A 464 48.71 -0.14 -5.12
C SER A 464 47.58 0.52 -5.91
N LYS A 465 47.89 1.51 -6.75
CA LYS A 465 46.91 2.16 -7.65
C LYS A 465 46.37 1.18 -8.70
N LEU A 466 47.24 0.39 -9.32
CA LEU A 466 46.83 -0.62 -10.30
C LEU A 466 45.92 -1.68 -9.68
N ARG A 467 46.24 -2.16 -8.47
CA ARG A 467 45.39 -3.09 -7.72
C ARG A 467 44.01 -2.48 -7.44
N LYS A 468 43.96 -1.24 -6.96
CA LYS A 468 42.69 -0.52 -6.72
C LYS A 468 41.87 -0.34 -8.01
N PHE A 469 42.54 -0.07 -9.13
CA PHE A 469 41.90 0.03 -10.44
C PHE A 469 41.25 -1.30 -10.87
N LEU A 470 41.98 -2.41 -10.75
CA LEU A 470 41.46 -3.75 -11.08
C LEU A 470 40.27 -4.15 -10.18
N ILE A 471 40.35 -3.85 -8.87
CA ILE A 471 39.23 -4.09 -7.95
C ILE A 471 37.99 -3.29 -8.36
N ASN A 472 38.14 -2.00 -8.69
CA ASN A 472 37.00 -1.19 -9.13
C ASN A 472 36.41 -1.67 -10.46
N MET A 473 37.21 -2.25 -11.38
CA MET A 473 36.70 -2.87 -12.60
C MET A 473 35.87 -4.11 -12.28
N ASN A 474 36.38 -4.96 -11.38
CA ASN A 474 35.66 -6.14 -10.92
C ASN A 474 34.37 -5.76 -10.21
N ASN A 475 34.38 -4.72 -9.37
CA ASN A 475 33.18 -4.21 -8.70
C ASN A 475 32.06 -3.88 -9.69
N LEU A 476 32.40 -3.24 -10.82
CA LEU A 476 31.44 -2.86 -11.85
C LEU A 476 30.90 -4.08 -12.60
N ALA A 477 31.77 -5.02 -12.96
CA ALA A 477 31.39 -6.26 -13.62
C ALA A 477 30.51 -7.17 -12.74
N VAL A 478 30.88 -7.35 -11.47
CA VAL A 478 30.15 -8.17 -10.50
C VAL A 478 28.79 -7.54 -10.15
N THR A 479 28.75 -6.21 -10.00
CA THR A 479 27.50 -5.44 -9.84
C THR A 479 26.49 -5.78 -10.94
N GLY A 480 26.91 -5.82 -12.21
CA GLY A 480 26.02 -6.14 -13.33
C GLY A 480 25.39 -7.53 -13.19
N ASN A 481 26.20 -8.54 -12.84
CA ASN A 481 25.73 -9.92 -12.65
C ASN A 481 24.79 -10.05 -11.44
N TYR A 482 25.09 -9.34 -10.34
CA TYR A 482 24.25 -9.37 -9.14
C TYR A 482 22.89 -8.72 -9.39
N ILE A 483 22.86 -7.60 -10.11
CA ILE A 483 21.61 -6.94 -10.49
C ILE A 483 20.75 -7.88 -11.35
N ASP A 484 21.31 -8.55 -12.34
CA ASP A 484 20.56 -9.53 -13.15
C ASP A 484 19.96 -10.65 -12.29
N ARG A 485 20.75 -11.21 -11.38
CA ARG A 485 20.30 -12.29 -10.49
C ARG A 485 19.19 -11.81 -9.56
N ILE A 486 19.32 -10.62 -8.99
CA ILE A 486 18.30 -10.03 -8.11
C ILE A 486 17.01 -9.79 -8.90
N LEU A 487 17.10 -9.21 -10.10
CA LEU A 487 15.94 -8.96 -10.94
C LEU A 487 15.24 -10.26 -11.37
N LEU A 488 15.99 -11.30 -11.75
CA LEU A 488 15.44 -12.62 -12.07
C LEU A 488 14.68 -13.23 -10.88
N ASN A 489 15.27 -13.18 -9.68
CA ASN A 489 14.59 -13.67 -8.47
C ASN A 489 13.31 -12.87 -8.18
N VAL A 490 13.37 -11.56 -8.34
CA VAL A 490 12.24 -10.65 -8.15
C VAL A 490 11.13 -10.92 -9.17
N MET A 491 11.47 -11.21 -10.43
CA MET A 491 10.52 -11.57 -11.49
C MET A 491 9.82 -12.90 -11.22
N GLY A 492 10.49 -13.85 -10.55
CA GLY A 492 9.87 -15.12 -10.13
C GLY A 492 8.74 -14.95 -9.11
N ASP A 493 8.81 -13.91 -8.29
CA ASP A 493 7.87 -13.62 -7.20
C ASP A 493 6.66 -12.74 -7.61
N LEU A 494 6.61 -12.28 -8.86
CA LEU A 494 5.68 -11.22 -9.29
C LEU A 494 4.21 -11.67 -9.28
N GLY A 495 3.95 -12.94 -9.60
CA GLY A 495 2.59 -13.49 -9.73
C GLY A 495 1.83 -13.57 -8.40
N ASP A 496 2.55 -13.75 -7.29
CA ASP A 496 1.95 -13.88 -5.96
C ASP A 496 1.73 -12.51 -5.28
N LYS A 497 2.58 -11.52 -5.60
CA LYS A 497 2.62 -10.22 -4.91
C LYS A 497 1.77 -9.14 -5.57
N LEU A 498 1.51 -9.24 -6.87
CA LEU A 498 0.67 -8.28 -7.59
C LEU A 498 -0.75 -8.84 -7.76
N PRO A 499 -1.77 -8.18 -7.21
CA PRO A 499 -3.11 -8.73 -7.15
C PRO A 499 -3.87 -8.73 -8.49
N PHE A 500 -3.39 -7.98 -9.50
CA PHE A 500 -4.07 -7.77 -10.79
C PHE A 500 -3.22 -8.29 -11.97
N SER A 501 -3.89 -8.94 -12.94
CA SER A 501 -3.25 -9.75 -13.98
C SER A 501 -2.44 -8.97 -15.02
N ASP A 502 -2.73 -7.69 -15.26
CA ASP A 502 -1.93 -6.86 -16.17
C ASP A 502 -0.71 -6.22 -15.46
N ASP A 503 -0.79 -6.01 -14.15
CA ASP A 503 0.24 -5.30 -13.39
C ASP A 503 1.58 -6.04 -13.40
N ALA A 504 1.56 -7.38 -13.31
CA ALA A 504 2.77 -8.19 -13.39
C ALA A 504 3.50 -8.02 -14.73
N SER A 505 2.76 -7.93 -15.84
CA SER A 505 3.36 -7.72 -17.15
C SER A 505 4.02 -6.34 -17.27
N GLN A 506 3.38 -5.32 -16.71
CA GLN A 506 3.88 -3.95 -16.74
C GLN A 506 5.09 -3.76 -15.82
N VAL A 507 5.07 -4.35 -14.63
CA VAL A 507 6.22 -4.32 -13.71
C VAL A 507 7.41 -5.07 -14.32
N SER A 508 7.18 -6.24 -14.92
CA SER A 508 8.22 -7.00 -15.64
C SER A 508 8.93 -6.14 -16.70
N ARG A 509 8.17 -5.42 -17.54
CA ARG A 509 8.74 -4.48 -18.53
C ARG A 509 9.58 -3.37 -17.88
N THR A 510 9.17 -2.86 -16.72
CA THR A 510 9.94 -1.82 -16.01
C THR A 510 11.23 -2.38 -15.42
N LEU A 511 11.22 -3.63 -14.93
CA LEU A 511 12.40 -4.32 -14.42
C LEU A 511 13.39 -4.62 -15.55
N ASP A 512 12.91 -5.08 -16.70
CA ASP A 512 13.73 -5.30 -17.89
C ASP A 512 14.39 -3.99 -18.39
N ALA A 513 13.63 -2.89 -18.38
CA ALA A 513 14.15 -1.57 -18.73
C ALA A 513 15.23 -1.10 -17.75
N LEU A 514 15.07 -1.40 -16.45
CA LEU A 514 16.07 -1.13 -15.41
C LEU A 514 17.34 -1.94 -15.66
N ALA A 515 17.22 -3.25 -15.89
CA ALA A 515 18.35 -4.13 -16.18
C ALA A 515 19.18 -3.62 -17.37
N LYS A 516 18.50 -3.32 -18.49
CA LYS A 516 19.14 -2.82 -19.71
C LYS A 516 19.87 -1.49 -19.50
N SER A 517 19.27 -0.58 -18.74
CA SER A 517 19.86 0.73 -18.51
C SER A 517 21.08 0.70 -17.60
N VAL A 518 21.02 -0.08 -16.52
CA VAL A 518 22.16 -0.26 -15.62
C VAL A 518 23.32 -0.90 -16.38
N LYS A 519 23.08 -1.92 -17.19
CA LYS A 519 24.10 -2.53 -18.07
C LYS A 519 24.69 -1.60 -19.11
N ALA A 520 23.92 -0.63 -19.60
CA ALA A 520 24.43 0.33 -20.57
C ALA A 520 25.39 1.35 -19.93
N ARG A 521 25.31 1.54 -18.60
CA ARG A 521 26.18 2.44 -17.84
C ARG A 521 27.33 1.73 -17.12
N ALA A 522 27.14 0.49 -16.67
CA ALA A 522 28.21 -0.35 -16.15
C ALA A 522 29.12 -0.81 -17.30
#